data_AF-A0A7W1LDN7-F1
#
_entry.id   AF-A0A7W1LDN7-F1
#
_cell.length_a   1.000
_cell.length_b   1.000
_cell.length_c   1.000
_cell.angle_alpha   90.00
_cell.angle_beta   90.00
_cell.angle_gamma   90.00
#
_symmetry.space_group_name_H-M   'P 1'
#
loop_
_entity.id
_entity.type
_entity.pdbx_description
1 polymer ?
#
loop_
_entity_poly.entity_id
_entity_poly.type
_entity_poly.pdbx_seq_one_letter_code
_entity_poly.pdbx_strand_id
1 'polypeptide(L)'
;MEQFAYILWIVLGVALIIAEIFTFGFVLFWFGIGALAAALVGGLGFGFGLQFLVFASVSIALTAMSRTIFAKYFSQDDENAVKMGMDSLPGQIGTVILSSRGALQEGAVKVYGSTWT
;
A
#
# COMPACT_ATOMS: atom_id res chain seq x y z
N MET A 1 -0.83 1.29 41.02
CA MET A 1 -0.77 2.18 39.84
C MET A 1 -0.58 1.40 38.54
N GLU A 2 0.24 0.34 38.50
CA GLU A 2 0.51 -0.41 37.25
C GLU A 2 -0.68 -1.23 36.72
N GLN A 3 -1.66 -1.55 37.57
CA GLN A 3 -2.86 -2.31 37.17
C GLN A 3 -3.80 -1.53 36.25
N PHE A 4 -3.73 -0.21 36.16
CA PHE A 4 -4.60 0.55 35.23
C PHE A 4 -3.99 0.72 33.84
N ALA A 5 -2.67 0.49 33.71
CA ALA A 5 -1.96 0.70 32.45
C ALA A 5 -2.45 -0.23 31.34
N TYR A 6 -2.68 -1.51 31.64
CA TYR A 6 -3.17 -2.48 30.65
C TYR A 6 -4.59 -2.12 30.14
N ILE A 7 -5.45 -1.58 31.02
CA ILE A 7 -6.82 -1.16 30.66
C ILE A 7 -6.75 0.02 29.68
N LEU A 8 -5.87 0.99 29.95
CA LEU A 8 -5.66 2.12 29.04
C LEU A 8 -5.19 1.67 27.66
N TRP A 9 -4.28 0.69 27.59
CA TRP A 9 -3.82 0.13 26.32
C TRP A 9 -4.93 -0.62 25.55
N ILE A 10 -5.79 -1.36 26.24
CA ILE A 10 -6.95 -2.01 25.62
C ILE A 10 -7.93 -0.97 25.07
N VAL A 11 -8.29 0.04 25.86
CA VAL A 11 -9.20 1.11 25.43
C VAL A 11 -8.62 1.87 24.24
N LEU A 12 -7.32 2.20 24.29
CA LEU A 12 -6.62 2.86 23.21
C LEU A 12 -6.59 2.00 21.93
N GLY A 13 -6.27 0.71 22.06
CA GLY A 13 -6.24 -0.22 20.92
C GLY A 13 -7.60 -0.36 20.25
N VAL A 14 -8.66 -0.52 21.03
CA VAL A 14 -10.04 -0.58 20.51
C VAL A 14 -10.45 0.74 19.85
N ALA A 15 -10.14 1.88 20.48
CA ALA A 15 -10.44 3.19 19.90
C ALA A 15 -9.72 3.42 18.56
N LEU A 16 -8.45 3.01 18.44
CA LEU A 16 -7.67 3.09 17.20
C LEU A 16 -8.26 2.21 16.09
N ILE A 17 -8.70 0.99 16.42
CA ILE A 17 -9.34 0.09 15.45
C ILE A 17 -10.70 0.65 14.98
N ILE A 18 -11.47 1.27 15.87
CA ILE A 18 -12.74 1.91 15.49
C ILE A 18 -12.46 3.14 14.61
N ALA A 19 -11.47 3.96 14.97
CA ALA A 19 -11.08 5.12 14.18
C ALA A 19 -10.61 4.75 12.77
N GLU A 20 -9.99 3.58 12.60
CA GLU A 20 -9.57 3.07 11.29
C GLU A 20 -10.74 2.95 10.30
N ILE A 21 -11.92 2.51 10.75
CA ILE A 21 -13.10 2.31 9.88
C ILE A 21 -13.48 3.61 9.15
N PHE A 22 -13.22 4.76 9.76
CA PHE A 22 -13.49 6.07 9.16
C PHE A 22 -12.37 6.58 8.25
N THR A 23 -11.15 6.05 8.39
CA THR A 23 -9.95 6.64 7.80
C THR A 23 -9.52 5.94 6.50
N PHE A 24 -9.99 4.71 6.24
CA PHE A 24 -9.59 3.87 5.09
C PHE A 24 -8.06 3.76 4.91
N GLY A 25 -7.28 4.01 5.96
CA GLY A 25 -5.84 4.24 5.89
C GLY A 25 -4.99 3.00 6.14
N PHE A 26 -5.57 1.93 6.67
CA PHE A 26 -4.91 0.72 7.20
C PHE A 26 -3.79 0.97 8.24
N VAL A 27 -3.41 2.21 8.53
CA VAL A 27 -2.31 2.56 9.44
C VAL A 27 -2.72 2.42 10.90
N LEU A 28 -3.89 2.93 11.30
CA LEU A 28 -4.38 2.90 12.69
C LEU A 28 -4.65 1.47 13.15
N PHE A 29 -5.00 0.58 12.22
CA PHE A 29 -5.15 -0.86 12.51
C PHE A 29 -3.87 -1.47 13.10
N TRP A 30 -2.70 -1.18 12.52
CA TRP A 30 -1.42 -1.68 13.00
C TRP A 30 -1.06 -1.13 14.38
N PHE A 31 -1.35 0.15 14.62
CA PHE A 31 -1.21 0.77 15.95
C PHE A 31 -2.18 0.15 16.97
N GLY A 32 -3.40 -0.22 16.57
CA GLY A 32 -4.35 -0.93 17.40
C GLY A 32 -3.84 -2.31 17.83
N ILE A 33 -3.27 -3.09 16.90
CA ILE A 33 -2.64 -4.38 17.20
C ILE A 33 -1.43 -4.19 18.14
N GLY A 34 -0.59 -3.19 17.88
CA GLY A 34 0.53 -2.84 18.74
C GLY A 34 0.09 -2.52 20.18
N ALA A 35 -1.02 -1.80 20.33
CA ALA A 35 -1.58 -1.46 21.64
C ALA A 35 -2.10 -2.69 22.39
N LEU A 36 -2.73 -3.64 21.69
CA LEU A 36 -3.15 -4.92 22.28
C LEU A 36 -1.97 -5.79 22.70
N ALA A 37 -0.89 -5.81 21.92
CA ALA A 37 0.34 -6.49 22.30
C ALA A 37 0.98 -5.88 23.56
N ALA A 38 1.02 -4.54 23.64
CA ALA A 38 1.49 -3.84 24.83
C ALA A 38 0.59 -4.09 26.06
N ALA A 39 -0.72 -4.20 25.87
CA ALA A 39 -1.66 -4.57 26.93
C ALA A 39 -1.41 -5.98 27.48
N LEU A 40 -1.13 -6.96 26.60
CA LEU A 40 -0.76 -8.32 27.01
C LEU A 40 0.52 -8.35 27.85
N VAL A 41 1.54 -7.61 27.41
CA VAL A 41 2.80 -7.46 28.15
C VAL A 41 2.59 -6.76 29.50
N GLY A 42 1.69 -5.77 29.55
CA GLY A 42 1.30 -5.12 30.80
C GLY A 42 0.49 -6.02 31.74
N GLY A 43 -0.34 -6.92 31.20
CA GLY A 43 -1.05 -7.95 31.97
C GLY A 43 -0.10 -8.98 32.60
N LEU A 44 1.06 -9.22 31.98
CA LEU A 44 2.13 -10.09 32.52
C LEU A 44 2.97 -9.42 33.63
N GLY A 45 2.66 -8.17 33.99
CA GLY A 45 3.34 -7.46 35.08
C GLY A 45 4.68 -6.82 34.69
N PHE A 46 4.96 -6.68 33.39
CA PHE A 46 6.12 -5.90 32.94
C PHE A 46 5.85 -4.40 33.08
N GLY A 47 6.85 -3.67 33.58
CA GLY A 47 6.76 -2.25 33.87
C GLY A 47 6.44 -1.38 32.65
N PHE A 48 5.90 -0.19 32.93
CA PHE A 48 5.38 0.74 31.90
C PHE A 48 6.37 1.05 30.76
N GLY A 49 7.67 1.14 31.05
CA GLY A 49 8.70 1.38 30.03
C GLY A 49 8.81 0.26 28.98
N LEU A 50 8.64 -1.01 29.39
CA LEU A 50 8.70 -2.13 28.48
C LEU A 50 7.45 -2.20 27.59
N GLN A 51 6.28 -1.85 28.15
CA GLN A 51 5.02 -1.77 27.40
C GLN A 51 5.11 -0.76 26.26
N PHE A 52 5.67 0.42 26.53
CA PHE A 52 5.83 1.47 25.52
C PHE A 52 6.85 1.08 24.44
N LEU A 53 7.95 0.42 24.81
CA LEU A 53 8.92 -0.10 23.85
C LEU A 53 8.34 -1.18 22.94
N VAL A 54 7.55 -2.10 23.51
CA VAL A 54 6.86 -3.14 22.72
C VAL A 54 5.83 -2.51 21.79
N PHE A 55 5.02 -1.57 22.29
CA PHE A 55 4.06 -0.83 21.46
C PHE A 55 4.72 -0.16 20.25
N ALA A 56 5.78 0.62 20.50
CA ALA A 56 6.47 1.38 19.46
C ALA A 56 7.15 0.44 18.46
N SER A 57 7.88 -0.57 18.95
CA SER A 57 8.58 -1.53 18.08
C SER A 57 7.62 -2.34 17.22
N VAL A 58 6.54 -2.88 17.80
CA VAL A 58 5.52 -3.66 17.07
C VAL A 58 4.81 -2.79 16.06
N SER A 59 4.34 -1.60 16.43
CA SER A 59 3.61 -0.72 15.50
C SER A 59 4.48 -0.27 14.34
N ILE A 60 5.75 0.09 14.60
CA ILE A 60 6.70 0.48 13.56
C ILE A 60 7.02 -0.71 12.65
N ALA A 61 7.27 -1.90 13.22
CA ALA A 61 7.59 -3.09 12.44
C ALA A 61 6.42 -3.48 11.50
N LEU A 62 5.19 -3.49 12.02
CA LEU A 62 3.99 -3.79 11.24
C LEU A 62 3.75 -2.74 10.15
N THR A 63 3.90 -1.45 10.49
CA THR A 63 3.73 -0.35 9.51
C THR A 63 4.81 -0.39 8.42
N ALA A 64 6.07 -0.60 8.81
CA ALA A 64 7.18 -0.71 7.86
C ALA A 64 7.03 -1.94 6.95
N MET A 65 6.59 -3.09 7.51
CA MET A 65 6.27 -4.28 6.73
C MET A 65 5.12 -4.02 5.77
N SER A 66 4.07 -3.31 6.17
CA SER A 66 2.99 -2.95 5.25
C SER A 66 3.56 -2.17 4.06
N ARG A 67 4.43 -1.17 4.29
CA ARG A 67 5.04 -0.38 3.22
C ARG A 67 5.97 -1.19 2.32
N THR A 68 6.79 -2.08 2.88
CA THR A 68 7.70 -2.92 2.07
C THR A 68 6.96 -4.01 1.33
N ILE A 69 5.89 -4.57 1.89
CA ILE A 69 5.02 -5.54 1.22
C ILE A 69 4.26 -4.84 0.10
N PHE A 70 3.63 -3.70 0.34
CA PHE A 70 2.96 -2.93 -0.72
C PHE A 70 3.94 -2.52 -1.82
N ALA A 71 5.13 -2.02 -1.49
CA ALA A 71 6.15 -1.71 -2.49
C ALA A 71 6.62 -2.96 -3.25
N LYS A 72 6.84 -4.09 -2.57
CA LYS A 72 7.32 -5.31 -3.23
C LYS A 72 6.24 -5.99 -4.08
N TYR A 73 4.97 -5.93 -3.66
CA TYR A 73 3.84 -6.47 -4.43
C TYR A 73 3.46 -5.56 -5.60
N PHE A 74 3.56 -4.23 -5.44
CA PHE A 74 3.24 -3.28 -6.51
C PHE A 74 4.41 -3.04 -7.47
N SER A 75 5.67 -3.25 -7.03
CA SER A 75 6.87 -3.19 -7.89
C SER A 75 7.20 -4.52 -8.55
N GLN A 76 6.54 -5.64 -8.19
CA GLN A 76 6.60 -6.87 -8.99
C GLN A 76 5.61 -6.85 -10.16
N ASP A 77 4.87 -5.77 -10.31
CA ASP A 77 4.03 -5.49 -11.48
C ASP A 77 4.74 -4.53 -12.44
N ASP A 78 6.07 -4.52 -12.52
CA ASP A 78 6.78 -3.90 -13.65
C ASP A 78 6.73 -4.81 -14.91
N GLU A 79 6.45 -6.13 -14.72
CA GLU A 79 6.16 -7.04 -15.84
C GLU A 79 4.68 -7.02 -16.27
N ASN A 80 3.77 -6.60 -15.40
CA ASN A 80 2.32 -6.55 -15.67
C ASN A 80 1.71 -5.16 -15.49
N ALA A 81 2.55 -4.11 -15.39
CA ALA A 81 2.10 -2.73 -15.46
C ALA A 81 1.19 -2.66 -16.67
N VAL A 82 -0.11 -2.52 -16.41
CA VAL A 82 -1.12 -2.44 -17.45
C VAL A 82 -0.63 -1.31 -18.34
N LYS A 83 -0.07 -1.68 -19.49
CA LYS A 83 0.51 -0.74 -20.43
C LYS A 83 -0.66 0.10 -20.91
N MET A 84 -0.91 1.21 -20.25
CA MET A 84 -2.02 2.09 -20.56
C MET A 84 -1.48 3.15 -21.52
N GLY A 85 -2.10 3.23 -22.69
CA GLY A 85 -1.73 4.19 -23.73
C GLY A 85 -0.56 3.71 -24.62
N MET A 86 0.41 4.59 -24.84
CA MET A 86 1.44 4.44 -25.88
C MET A 86 2.32 3.20 -25.73
N ASP A 87 2.55 2.76 -24.48
CA ASP A 87 3.39 1.60 -24.18
C ASP A 87 2.75 0.24 -24.54
N SER A 88 1.45 0.21 -24.86
CA SER A 88 0.73 -0.99 -25.34
C SER A 88 0.79 -1.19 -26.85
N LEU A 89 1.22 -0.18 -27.60
CA LEU A 89 1.26 -0.20 -29.06
C LEU A 89 2.28 -1.19 -29.65
N PRO A 90 3.44 -1.48 -29.04
CA PRO A 90 4.40 -2.42 -29.60
C PRO A 90 3.84 -3.85 -29.66
N GLY A 91 3.80 -4.44 -30.87
CA GLY A 91 3.29 -5.81 -31.10
C GLY A 91 1.81 -5.91 -31.46
N GLN A 92 1.10 -4.78 -31.52
CA GLN A 92 -0.31 -4.73 -31.89
C GLN A 92 -0.51 -4.55 -33.40
N ILE A 93 -1.51 -5.23 -33.97
CA ILE A 93 -1.83 -5.16 -35.40
C ILE A 93 -2.72 -3.94 -35.64
N GLY A 94 -2.18 -2.95 -36.35
CA GLY A 94 -2.90 -1.75 -36.78
C GLY A 94 -3.37 -1.80 -38.22
N THR A 95 -4.40 -1.02 -38.56
CA THR A 95 -4.82 -0.82 -39.96
C THR A 95 -4.24 0.49 -40.50
N VAL A 96 -3.54 0.43 -41.63
CA VAL A 96 -3.00 1.63 -42.29
C VAL A 96 -4.15 2.47 -42.85
N ILE A 97 -4.27 3.71 -42.38
CA ILE A 97 -5.26 4.68 -42.90
C ILE A 97 -4.62 5.55 -43.99
N LEU A 98 -3.37 5.95 -43.79
CA LEU A 98 -2.64 6.79 -44.75
C LEU A 98 -1.31 6.11 -45.11
N SER A 99 -1.18 5.70 -46.37
CA SER A 99 0.04 5.06 -46.87
C SER A 99 1.17 6.09 -46.96
N SER A 100 2.31 5.78 -46.34
CA SER A 100 3.52 6.59 -46.49
C SER A 100 3.99 6.58 -47.94
N ARG A 101 4.18 7.77 -48.53
CA ARG A 101 4.62 7.96 -49.91
C ARG A 101 6.11 8.37 -49.97
N GLY A 102 6.94 7.73 -49.16
CA GLY A 102 8.40 7.87 -49.16
C GLY A 102 8.98 8.31 -47.81
N ALA A 103 10.32 8.30 -47.72
CA ALA A 103 11.06 8.46 -46.46
C ALA A 103 10.85 9.79 -45.71
N LEU A 104 10.23 10.80 -46.34
CA LEU A 104 9.92 12.11 -45.74
C LEU A 104 8.42 12.35 -45.53
N GLN A 105 7.55 11.37 -45.82
CA GLN A 105 6.11 11.51 -45.66
C GLN A 105 5.58 10.58 -44.58
N GLU A 106 5.01 11.18 -43.54
CA GLU A 106 4.39 10.50 -42.40
C GLU A 106 3.21 9.64 -42.88
N GLY A 107 3.21 8.37 -42.47
CA GLY A 107 2.08 7.46 -42.66
C GLY A 107 1.26 7.43 -41.39
N ALA A 108 -0.06 7.24 -41.50
CA ALA A 108 -0.93 7.18 -40.33
C ALA A 108 -1.55 5.78 -40.18
N VAL A 109 -1.48 5.22 -38.97
CA VAL A 109 -2.02 3.90 -38.64
C VAL A 109 -3.08 4.01 -37.54
N LYS A 110 -4.16 3.24 -37.67
CA LYS A 110 -5.19 3.10 -36.64
C LYS A 110 -4.88 1.92 -35.75
N VAL A 111 -4.74 2.15 -34.45
CA VAL A 111 -4.60 1.09 -33.45
C VAL A 111 -5.59 1.38 -32.31
N TYR A 112 -6.42 0.39 -31.95
CA TYR A 112 -7.45 0.52 -30.90
C TYR A 112 -8.35 1.78 -31.00
N GLY A 113 -8.70 2.19 -32.23
CA GLY A 113 -9.56 3.36 -32.44
C GLY A 113 -8.84 4.72 -32.46
N SER A 114 -7.58 4.78 -32.04
CA SER A 114 -6.73 5.98 -32.08
C SER A 114 -5.88 6.01 -33.36
N THR A 115 -5.67 7.20 -33.92
CA THR A 115 -4.86 7.42 -35.13
C THR A 115 -3.48 7.92 -34.71
N TRP A 116 -2.43 7.23 -35.14
CA TRP A 116 -1.04 7.54 -34.83
C TRP A 116 -0.29 7.86 -36.13
N THR A 117 0.53 8.92 -36.11
CA THR A 117 1.39 9.39 -37.21
C THR A 117 2.85 9.12 -36.92
#